data_AF-A0A2H9PPD1-F1
#
_entry.id   AF-A0A2H9PPD1-F1
#
_cell.length_a   1.000
_cell.length_b   1.000
_cell.length_c   1.000
_cell.angle_alpha   90.00
_cell.angle_beta   90.00
_cell.angle_gamma   90.00
#
_symmetry.space_group_name_H-M   'P 1'
#
loop_
_entity.id
_entity.type
_entity.pdbx_description
1 polymer ?
#
loop_
_entity_poly.entity_id
_entity_poly.type
_entity_poly.pdbx_seq_one_letter_code
_entity_poly.pdbx_strand_id
1 'polypeptide(L)'
;MKKTFWIDVVFWLHLPIVILWFGLFLVPTSLWPLRITFHFWYIVSIMIIQLLWSLTIFRRFDIICPLTTLMQSLRGHKLNNDQNYDHSYIAELMQKLKLKVKYKGVNIVLLITLILIFLQYFFFN
;
A
#
# COMPACT_ATOMS: atom_id res chain seq x y z
N MET A 1 -26.01 7.13 6.11
CA MET A 1 -25.29 8.26 5.48
C MET A 1 -23.93 8.61 6.11
N LYS A 2 -23.75 8.64 7.44
CA LYS A 2 -22.44 8.99 8.05
C LYS A 2 -21.33 7.94 7.91
N LYS A 3 -21.66 6.64 7.90
CA LYS A 3 -20.65 5.55 7.83
C LYS A 3 -19.94 5.48 6.47
N THR A 4 -20.66 5.71 5.38
CA THR A 4 -20.10 5.69 4.01
C THR A 4 -19.09 6.80 3.79
N PHE A 5 -19.34 8.00 4.33
CA PHE A 5 -18.41 9.13 4.24
C PHE A 5 -17.02 8.79 4.81
N TRP A 6 -16.94 8.25 6.02
CA TRP A 6 -15.66 7.91 6.65
C TRP A 6 -14.92 6.78 5.93
N ILE A 7 -15.66 5.80 5.39
CA ILE A 7 -15.09 4.73 4.57
C ILE A 7 -14.43 5.33 3.32
N ASP A 8 -15.12 6.25 2.65
CA ASP A 8 -14.60 6.92 1.46
C ASP A 8 -13.39 7.79 1.79
N VAL A 9 -13.40 8.53 2.89
CA VAL A 9 -12.25 9.32 3.35
C VAL A 9 -11.01 8.43 3.55
N VAL A 10 -11.13 7.32 4.27
CA VAL A 10 -10.01 6.38 4.50
C VAL A 10 -9.55 5.72 3.19
N PHE A 11 -10.48 5.43 2.28
CA PHE A 11 -10.17 4.92 0.95
C PHE A 11 -9.35 5.93 0.12
N TRP A 12 -9.78 7.19 0.07
CA TRP A 12 -9.08 8.23 -0.69
C TRP A 12 -7.75 8.61 -0.05
N LEU A 13 -7.59 8.46 1.27
CA LEU A 13 -6.31 8.71 1.95
C LEU A 13 -5.20 7.73 1.51
N HIS A 14 -5.54 6.51 1.08
CA HIS A 14 -4.56 5.59 0.51
C HIS A 14 -4.06 6.02 -0.86
N LEU A 15 -4.88 6.76 -1.62
CA LEU A 15 -4.58 7.03 -3.01
C LEU A 15 -3.25 7.80 -3.18
N PRO A 16 -2.98 8.89 -2.42
CA PRO A 16 -1.68 9.55 -2.45
C PRO A 16 -0.50 8.62 -2.16
N ILE A 17 -0.67 7.65 -1.25
CA ILE A 17 0.40 6.71 -0.89
C ILE A 17 0.77 5.84 -2.10
N VAL A 18 -0.25 5.31 -2.79
CA VAL A 18 -0.08 4.48 -3.99
C VAL A 18 0.43 5.31 -5.18
N ILE A 19 -0.11 6.52 -5.37
CA ILE A 19 0.35 7.43 -6.42
C ILE A 19 1.81 7.80 -6.20
N LEU A 20 2.22 8.11 -4.97
CA LEU A 20 3.61 8.46 -4.69
C LEU A 20 4.54 7.27 -4.94
N TRP A 21 4.12 6.06 -4.54
CA TRP A 21 4.88 4.84 -4.80
C TRP A 21 5.13 4.61 -6.30
N PHE A 22 4.09 4.62 -7.14
CA PHE A 22 4.29 4.40 -8.58
C PHE A 22 4.84 5.63 -9.31
N GLY A 23 4.43 6.82 -8.87
CA GLY A 23 4.78 8.10 -9.50
C GLY A 23 6.26 8.46 -9.37
N LEU A 24 6.93 8.05 -8.29
CA LEU A 24 8.36 8.27 -8.12
C LEU A 24 9.22 7.54 -9.15
N PHE A 25 8.71 6.51 -9.84
CA PHE A 25 9.43 5.94 -10.99
C PHE A 25 9.48 6.87 -12.20
N LEU A 26 8.53 7.80 -12.32
CA LEU A 26 8.36 8.67 -13.50
C LEU A 26 9.10 10.01 -13.36
N VAL A 27 9.43 10.43 -12.13
CA VAL A 27 10.19 11.66 -11.89
C VAL A 27 11.64 11.42 -12.24
N PRO A 28 12.28 12.08 -13.23
CA PRO A 28 13.68 11.84 -13.55
C PRO A 28 14.63 12.35 -12.45
N THR A 29 15.79 11.70 -12.29
CA THR A 29 16.82 12.11 -11.31
C THR A 29 17.41 13.49 -11.59
N SER A 30 17.34 13.96 -12.84
CA SER A 30 17.73 15.34 -13.21
C SER A 30 16.88 16.41 -12.52
N LEU A 31 15.59 16.13 -12.27
CA LEU A 31 14.69 17.04 -11.56
C LEU A 31 14.75 16.84 -10.04
N TRP A 32 15.00 15.62 -9.58
CA TRP A 32 15.12 15.31 -8.16
C TRP A 32 16.24 14.29 -7.90
N PRO A 33 17.47 14.75 -7.60
CA PRO A 33 18.63 13.86 -7.45
C PRO A 33 18.48 12.82 -6.34
N LEU A 34 17.88 13.21 -5.21
CA LEU A 34 17.67 12.33 -4.04
C LEU A 34 16.43 11.43 -4.16
N ARG A 35 15.74 11.41 -5.30
CA ARG A 35 14.50 10.66 -5.50
C ARG A 35 14.67 9.17 -5.25
N ILE A 36 15.77 8.55 -5.68
CA ILE A 36 16.01 7.11 -5.49
C ILE A 36 16.11 6.79 -3.99
N THR A 37 16.94 7.55 -3.28
CA THR A 37 17.09 7.44 -1.82
C THR A 37 15.76 7.67 -1.11
N PHE A 38 15.04 8.73 -1.46
CA PHE A 38 13.70 9.00 -0.90
C PHE A 38 12.72 7.85 -1.15
N HIS A 39 12.67 7.34 -2.38
CA HIS A 39 11.76 6.28 -2.78
C HIS A 39 12.03 4.98 -2.01
N PHE A 40 13.31 4.62 -1.84
CA PHE A 40 13.72 3.48 -1.03
C PHE A 40 13.24 3.60 0.41
N TRP A 41 13.59 4.71 1.09
CA TRP A 41 13.22 4.91 2.49
C TRP A 41 11.71 5.03 2.70
N TYR A 42 11.01 5.68 1.76
CA TYR A 42 9.55 5.76 1.76
C TYR A 42 8.90 4.37 1.80
N ILE A 43 9.33 3.45 0.93
CA ILE A 43 8.79 2.09 0.88
C ILE A 43 9.19 1.26 2.08
N VAL A 44 10.45 1.36 2.52
CA VAL A 44 10.91 0.70 3.75
C VAL A 44 10.08 1.14 4.96
N SER A 45 9.85 2.45 5.13
CA SER A 45 9.03 2.98 6.22
C SER A 45 7.60 2.46 6.16
N ILE A 46 6.99 2.41 4.97
CA ILE A 46 5.65 1.84 4.79
C ILE A 46 5.63 0.37 5.20
N MET A 47 6.58 -0.44 4.73
CA MET A 47 6.65 -1.87 5.07
C MET A 47 6.82 -2.08 6.57
N ILE A 48 7.68 -1.30 7.23
CA ILE A 48 7.87 -1.36 8.69
C ILE A 48 6.56 -1.03 9.41
N ILE A 49 5.86 0.04 9.02
CA ILE A 49 4.58 0.42 9.62
C ILE A 49 3.54 -0.70 9.47
N GLN A 50 3.45 -1.32 8.29
CA GLN A 50 2.52 -2.43 8.03
C GLN A 50 2.87 -3.67 8.86
N LEU A 51 4.15 -3.99 8.97
CA LEU A 51 4.62 -5.11 9.77
C LEU A 51 4.36 -4.89 11.27
N LEU A 52 4.69 -3.69 11.79
CA LEU A 52 4.41 -3.33 13.18
C LEU A 52 2.91 -3.35 13.47
N TRP A 53 2.07 -2.91 12.53
CA TRP A 53 0.62 -2.97 12.66
C TRP A 53 0.11 -4.42 12.71
N SER A 54 0.61 -5.29 11.82
CA SER A 54 0.29 -6.72 11.85
C SER A 54 0.69 -7.37 13.17
N LEU A 55 1.90 -7.07 13.67
CA LEU A 55 2.39 -7.63 14.92
C LEU A 55 1.59 -7.14 16.13
N THR A 56 1.19 -5.88 16.17
CA THR A 56 0.46 -5.29 17.30
C THR A 56 -0.99 -5.76 17.37
N ILE A 57 -1.72 -5.71 16.25
CA ILE A 57 -3.15 -5.99 16.21
C ILE A 57 -3.45 -7.48 15.99
N PHE A 58 -2.67 -8.14 15.15
CA PHE A 58 -2.93 -9.52 14.71
C PHE A 58 -1.96 -10.53 15.33
N ARG A 59 -0.87 -10.07 15.97
CA ARG A 59 0.18 -10.94 16.56
C ARG A 59 0.78 -11.91 15.52
N ARG A 60 0.87 -11.48 14.27
CA ARG A 60 1.40 -12.26 13.14
C ARG A 60 2.42 -11.46 12.33
N PHE A 61 3.36 -12.17 11.71
CA PHE A 61 4.38 -11.60 10.84
C PHE A 61 3.87 -11.54 9.40
N ASP A 62 3.14 -10.47 9.09
CA ASP A 62 2.53 -10.24 7.77
C ASP A 62 2.54 -8.74 7.43
N ILE A 63 2.32 -8.39 6.17
CA ILE A 63 2.30 -7.02 5.67
C ILE A 63 0.85 -6.57 5.52
N ILE A 64 0.31 -5.97 6.58
CA ILE A 64 -1.08 -5.52 6.63
C ILE A 64 -1.14 -4.00 6.70
N CYS A 65 -1.84 -3.37 5.75
CA CYS A 65 -2.02 -1.93 5.74
C CYS A 65 -2.99 -1.47 6.86
N PRO A 66 -2.56 -0.56 7.77
CA PRO A 66 -3.43 -0.03 8.83
C PRO A 66 -4.70 0.62 8.30
N LEU A 67 -4.57 1.38 7.20
CA LEU A 67 -5.70 2.07 6.61
C LEU A 67 -6.69 1.08 5.98
N THR A 68 -6.22 -0.03 5.38
CA THR A 68 -7.10 -1.11 4.90
C THR A 68 -7.87 -1.73 6.07
N THR A 69 -7.17 -2.04 7.17
CA THR A 69 -7.79 -2.58 8.38
C THR A 69 -8.83 -1.62 8.95
N LEU A 70 -8.53 -0.32 9.00
CA LEU A 70 -9.45 0.72 9.46
C LEU A 70 -10.69 0.82 8.56
N MET A 71 -10.50 0.78 7.23
CA MET A 71 -11.61 0.80 6.27
C MET A 71 -12.54 -0.40 6.46
N GLN A 72 -11.99 -1.61 6.65
CA GLN A 72 -12.78 -2.81 6.92
C GLN A 72 -13.47 -2.74 8.29
N SER A 73 -12.82 -2.14 9.29
CA SER A 73 -13.45 -1.91 10.58
C SER A 73 -14.65 -0.97 10.49
N LEU A 74 -14.55 0.11 9.71
CA LEU A 74 -15.66 1.01 9.44
C LEU A 74 -16.84 0.34 8.70
N ARG A 75 -16.55 -0.74 7.94
CA ARG A 75 -17.55 -1.60 7.30
C ARG A 75 -18.19 -2.62 8.26
N GLY A 76 -17.74 -2.68 9.51
CA GLY A 76 -18.28 -3.54 10.56
C GLY A 76 -17.50 -4.84 10.79
N HIS A 77 -16.38 -5.04 10.09
CA HIS A 77 -15.50 -6.19 10.36
C HIS A 77 -14.69 -5.94 11.65
N LYS A 78 -14.36 -7.01 12.38
CA LYS A 78 -13.42 -6.89 13.50
C LYS A 78 -12.03 -6.52 12.98
N LEU A 79 -11.27 -5.76 13.77
CA LEU A 79 -9.90 -5.35 13.40
C LEU A 79 -9.00 -6.56 13.16
N ASN A 80 -9.16 -7.64 13.92
CA ASN A 80 -8.38 -8.86 13.81
C ASN A 80 -9.02 -9.95 12.93
N ASN A 81 -10.00 -9.61 12.10
CA ASN A 81 -10.68 -10.57 11.23
C ASN A 81 -9.75 -11.06 10.12
N ASP A 82 -9.76 -12.35 9.82
CA ASP A 82 -8.95 -12.93 8.74
C ASP A 82 -9.34 -12.38 7.34
N GLN A 83 -10.55 -11.83 7.20
CA GLN A 83 -10.95 -11.15 5.95
C GLN A 83 -10.13 -9.88 5.65
N ASN A 84 -9.40 -9.34 6.62
CA ASN A 84 -8.52 -8.20 6.42
C ASN A 84 -7.23 -8.57 5.67
N TYR A 85 -6.86 -9.86 5.60
CA TYR A 85 -5.66 -10.33 4.87
C TYR A 85 -5.92 -10.46 3.36
N ASP A 86 -7.10 -10.94 2.98
CA ASP A 86 -7.45 -11.15 1.56
C ASP A 86 -7.90 -9.86 0.86
N HIS A 87 -7.83 -8.73 1.55
CA HIS A 87 -8.27 -7.45 1.03
C HIS A 87 -7.10 -6.59 0.55
N SER A 88 -7.09 -6.28 -0.74
CA SER A 88 -6.13 -5.37 -1.36
C SER A 88 -6.81 -4.07 -1.78
N TYR A 89 -6.31 -2.95 -1.26
CA TYR A 89 -6.74 -1.61 -1.66
C TYR A 89 -6.61 -1.42 -3.19
N ILE A 90 -5.50 -1.85 -3.79
CA ILE A 90 -5.28 -1.71 -5.24
C ILE A 90 -6.31 -2.52 -6.02
N ALA A 91 -6.64 -3.74 -5.58
CA ALA A 91 -7.68 -4.52 -6.23
C ALA A 91 -9.06 -3.84 -6.13
N GLU A 92 -9.40 -3.27 -4.97
CA GLU A 92 -10.65 -2.51 -4.79
C GLU A 92 -10.67 -1.25 -5.67
N LEU A 93 -9.55 -0.52 -5.75
CA LEU A 93 -9.40 0.65 -6.62
C LEU A 93 -9.60 0.27 -8.09
N MET A 94 -8.98 -0.81 -8.55
CA MET A 94 -9.13 -1.28 -9.93
C MET A 94 -10.56 -1.71 -10.23
N GLN A 95 -11.25 -2.35 -9.29
CA GLN A 95 -12.66 -2.67 -9.43
C GLN A 95 -13.53 -1.41 -9.54
N LYS A 96 -13.28 -0.36 -8.75
CA LYS A 96 -13.97 0.94 -8.89
C LYS A 96 -13.74 1.59 -10.24
N LEU A 97 -12.56 1.39 -10.82
CA LEU A 97 -12.20 1.83 -12.18
C LEU A 97 -12.72 0.88 -13.28
N LYS A 98 -13.54 -0.12 -12.94
CA LYS A 98 -14.08 -1.14 -13.86
C LYS A 98 -13.02 -2.04 -14.51
N LEU A 99 -11.84 -2.15 -13.90
CA LEU A 99 -10.76 -3.04 -14.32
C LEU A 99 -10.76 -4.31 -13.45
N LYS A 100 -10.94 -5.48 -14.07
CA LYS A 100 -10.92 -6.77 -13.36
C LYS A 100 -9.47 -7.20 -13.10
N VAL A 101 -8.96 -6.90 -11.92
CA VAL A 101 -7.64 -7.35 -11.46
C VAL A 101 -7.78 -8.44 -10.40
N LYS A 102 -7.08 -9.57 -10.59
CA LYS A 102 -7.01 -10.64 -9.59
C LYS A 102 -6.02 -10.23 -8.49
N TYR A 103 -6.36 -10.48 -7.22
CA TYR A 103 -5.51 -10.18 -6.06
C TYR A 103 -4.06 -10.69 -6.19
N LYS A 104 -3.87 -11.90 -6.73
CA LYS A 104 -2.52 -12.45 -6.99
C LYS A 104 -1.65 -11.57 -7.89
N GLY A 105 -2.25 -10.85 -8.85
CA GLY A 105 -1.53 -9.92 -9.72
C GLY A 105 -0.98 -8.71 -8.97
N VAL A 106 -1.70 -8.22 -7.96
CA VAL A 106 -1.24 -7.08 -7.14
C VAL A 106 0.01 -7.45 -6.34
N ASN A 107 0.05 -8.66 -5.76
CA ASN A 107 1.22 -9.12 -5.01
C ASN A 107 2.47 -9.30 -5.88
N ILE A 108 2.28 -9.74 -7.14
CA ILE A 108 3.39 -9.83 -8.10
C ILE A 108 3.92 -8.43 -8.44
N VAL A 109 3.04 -7.45 -8.68
CA VAL A 109 3.44 -6.06 -8.95
C VAL A 109 4.17 -5.45 -7.76
N LEU A 110 3.68 -5.68 -6.53
CA LEU A 110 4.37 -5.28 -5.30
C LEU A 110 5.78 -5.89 -5.24
N LEU A 111 5.92 -7.20 -5.47
CA LEU A 111 7.23 -7.86 -5.42
C LEU A 111 8.20 -7.29 -6.48
N ILE A 112 7.73 -7.11 -7.72
CA ILE A 112 8.55 -6.55 -8.82
C ILE A 112 9.00 -5.14 -8.47
N THR A 113 8.10 -4.28 -8.01
CA THR A 113 8.43 -2.89 -7.68
C THR A 113 9.39 -2.81 -6.49
N LEU A 114 9.27 -3.68 -5.48
CA LEU A 114 10.23 -3.76 -4.38
C LEU A 114 11.64 -4.13 -4.88
N ILE A 115 11.74 -5.13 -5.77
CA ILE A 115 13.02 -5.53 -6.36
C ILE A 115 13.61 -4.36 -7.16
N LEU A 116 12.81 -3.66 -7.96
CA LEU A 116 13.28 -2.52 -8.74
C LEU A 116 13.81 -1.38 -7.85
N ILE A 117 13.10 -1.05 -6.77
CA ILE A 117 13.52 0.01 -5.84
C ILE A 117 14.80 -0.37 -5.11
N PHE A 118 14.92 -1.64 -4.71
CA PHE A 118 16.14 -2.16 -4.11
C PHE A 118 17.32 -2.06 -5.08
N LEU A 119 17.15 -2.52 -6.32
CA LEU A 119 18.20 -2.44 -7.34
C LEU A 119 18.58 -0.99 -7.65
N GLN A 120 17.59 -0.09 -7.78
CA GLN A 120 17.85 1.34 -7.99
C GLN A 120 18.70 1.93 -6.86
N TYR A 121 18.38 1.62 -5.61
CA TYR A 121 19.08 2.18 -4.46
C TYR A 121 20.52 1.68 -4.31
N PHE A 122 20.78 0.38 -4.54
CA PHE A 122 22.11 -0.19 -4.31
C PHE A 122 23.04 -0.12 -5.53
N PHE A 123 22.50 -0.01 -6.75
CA PHE A 123 23.31 -0.05 -7.98
C PHE A 123 23.24 1.21 -8.84
N PHE A 124 22.26 2.10 -8.63
CA PHE A 124 22.02 3.27 -9.48
C PHE A 124 21.86 4.59 -8.70
N ASN A 125 22.11 4.57 -7.39
CA ASN A 125 22.14 5.76 -6.54
C ASN A 125 23.54 6.39 -6.53
#